data_AF-A0A352JHH7-F1
#
_entry.id   AF-A0A352JHH7-F1
#
_cell.length_a   1.000
_cell.length_b   1.000
_cell.length_c   1.000
_cell.angle_alpha   90.00
_cell.angle_beta   90.00
_cell.angle_gamma   90.00
#
_symmetry.space_group_name_H-M   'P 1'
#
loop_
_entity.id
_entity.type
_entity.pdbx_description
1 polymer ?
#
loop_
_entity_poly.entity_id
_entity_poly.type
_entity_poly.pdbx_seq_one_letter_code
_entity_poly.pdbx_strand_id
1 'polypeptide(L)'
;NEQIEIESEGDKRGQSRFNSVPLEVVGAYWLWQSYRGNKKALSLCMALIIESLERRFDDAFGVVISEQERNRRLSQRNSQLERDLAKLGEGFAIDADKEREIAHLTSLLKDNGIEPYGLPNGDRQ
;
A
#
# COMPACT_ATOMS: atom_id res chain seq x y z
N ASN A 1 -1.22 -21.78 17.15
CA ASN A 1 -1.33 -22.61 15.94
C ASN A 1 -2.08 -23.87 16.29
N GLU A 2 -3.26 -24.02 15.72
CA GLU A 2 -4.10 -25.20 15.87
C GLU A 2 -4.05 -25.98 14.55
N GLN A 3 -4.02 -27.31 14.59
CA GLN A 3 -4.02 -28.13 13.38
C GLN A 3 -5.44 -28.53 13.05
N ILE A 4 -5.97 -27.99 11.95
CA ILE A 4 -7.31 -28.32 11.47
C ILE A 4 -7.21 -29.50 10.49
N GLU A 5 -8.09 -30.48 10.68
CA GLU A 5 -8.23 -31.64 9.80
C GLU A 5 -9.16 -31.28 8.63
N ILE A 6 -8.75 -31.62 7.41
CA ILE A 6 -9.60 -31.48 6.21
C ILE A 6 -10.44 -32.77 6.13
N GLU A 7 -11.77 -32.61 6.03
CA GLU A 7 -12.80 -33.66 6.17
C GLU A 7 -12.41 -35.08 5.75
N SER A 8 -12.66 -36.04 6.65
CA SER A 8 -12.45 -37.49 6.49
C SER A 8 -13.60 -38.14 5.72
N GLU A 9 -13.73 -37.89 4.42
CA GLU A 9 -14.50 -38.76 3.52
C GLU A 9 -13.55 -39.48 2.56
N GLY A 10 -13.22 -40.73 2.88
CA GLY A 10 -12.52 -41.62 1.96
C GLY A 10 -11.17 -42.10 2.49
N ASP A 11 -11.19 -43.35 2.93
CA ASP A 11 -10.08 -44.15 3.40
C ASP A 11 -8.92 -44.28 2.37
N LYS A 12 -7.99 -43.30 2.27
CA LYS A 12 -6.68 -43.45 1.60
C LYS A 12 -5.61 -42.49 2.16
N ARG A 13 -4.60 -43.07 2.82
CA ARG A 13 -3.22 -42.57 3.04
C ARG A 13 -2.98 -41.05 2.93
N GLY A 14 -2.68 -40.44 4.08
CA GLY A 14 -2.08 -39.10 4.19
C GLY A 14 -3.10 -38.00 4.46
N GLN A 15 -3.62 -37.93 5.70
CA GLN A 15 -4.44 -36.80 6.15
C GLN A 15 -3.66 -35.50 5.97
N SER A 16 -4.15 -34.64 5.09
CA SER A 16 -3.62 -33.29 4.93
C SER A 16 -4.09 -32.44 6.12
N ARG A 17 -3.14 -32.08 6.99
CA ARG A 17 -3.37 -31.15 8.09
C ARG A 17 -2.81 -29.79 7.69
N PHE A 18 -3.54 -28.71 7.98
CA PHE A 18 -3.01 -27.36 7.84
C PHE A 18 -2.93 -26.67 9.19
N ASN A 19 -1.87 -25.85 9.36
CA ASN A 19 -1.73 -25.02 10.53
C ASN A 19 -2.62 -23.79 10.36
N SER A 20 -3.63 -23.64 11.20
CA SER A 20 -4.41 -22.41 11.27
C SER A 20 -3.67 -21.36 12.10
N VAL A 21 -3.87 -20.11 11.70
CA VAL A 21 -3.36 -18.93 12.40
C VAL A 21 -4.56 -18.10 12.84
N PRO A 22 -4.63 -17.66 14.11
CA PRO A 22 -5.71 -16.80 14.58
C PRO A 22 -5.79 -15.50 13.77
N LEU A 23 -7.01 -15.00 13.54
CA LEU A 23 -7.21 -13.81 12.70
C LEU A 23 -6.54 -12.57 13.31
N GLU A 24 -6.45 -12.48 14.63
CA GLU A 24 -5.75 -11.43 15.36
C GLU A 24 -4.26 -11.41 15.03
N VAL A 25 -3.65 -12.60 14.91
CA VAL A 25 -2.23 -12.76 14.53
C VAL A 25 -2.04 -12.38 13.07
N VAL A 26 -2.94 -12.79 12.18
CA VAL A 26 -2.93 -12.39 10.77
C VAL A 26 -3.03 -10.86 10.63
N GLY A 27 -3.97 -10.25 11.35
CA GLY A 27 -4.16 -8.81 11.37
C GLY A 27 -2.92 -8.06 11.88
N ALA A 28 -2.37 -8.46 13.02
CA ALA A 28 -1.16 -7.87 13.59
C ALA A 28 0.04 -8.00 12.64
N TYR A 29 0.21 -9.16 12.00
CA TYR A 29 1.28 -9.38 11.03
C TYR A 29 1.17 -8.44 9.82
N TRP A 30 0.00 -8.34 9.20
CA TRP A 30 -0.17 -7.50 8.01
C TRP A 30 -0.11 -6.00 8.33
N LEU A 31 -0.60 -5.60 9.51
CA LEU A 31 -0.42 -4.23 9.98
C LEU A 31 1.05 -3.91 10.23
N TRP A 32 1.81 -4.84 10.83
CA TRP A 32 3.26 -4.69 11.00
C TRP A 32 4.01 -4.61 9.66
N GLN A 33 3.62 -5.42 8.68
CA GLN A 33 4.16 -5.33 7.32
C GLN A 33 3.90 -3.95 6.70
N SER A 34 2.68 -3.43 6.84
CA SER A 34 2.32 -2.09 6.40
C SER A 34 3.19 -1.02 7.08
N TYR A 35 3.38 -1.09 8.40
CA TYR A 35 4.24 -0.17 9.15
C TYR A 35 5.69 -0.17 8.65
N ARG A 36 6.20 -1.32 8.17
CA ARG A 36 7.53 -1.43 7.58
C ARG A 36 7.64 -0.93 6.13
N GLY A 37 6.60 -0.31 5.60
CA GLY A 37 6.58 0.25 4.25
C GLY A 37 6.17 -0.74 3.16
N ASN A 38 5.62 -1.91 3.51
CA ASN A 38 5.08 -2.82 2.50
C ASN A 38 3.77 -2.26 1.93
N LYS A 39 3.86 -1.65 0.73
CA LYS A 39 2.73 -0.99 0.06
C LYS A 39 1.56 -1.93 -0.26
N LYS A 40 1.83 -3.20 -0.57
CA LYS A 40 0.78 -4.21 -0.80
C LYS A 40 0.04 -4.57 0.48
N ALA A 41 0.77 -4.66 1.59
CA ALA A 41 0.14 -4.87 2.89
C ALA A 41 -0.74 -3.66 3.26
N LEU A 42 -0.26 -2.44 3.04
CA LEU A 42 -1.04 -1.22 3.26
C LEU A 42 -2.32 -1.18 2.41
N SER A 43 -2.23 -1.45 1.10
CA SER A 43 -3.41 -1.45 0.22
C SER A 43 -4.43 -2.50 0.66
N LEU A 44 -3.98 -3.70 1.00
CA LEU A 44 -4.85 -4.78 1.46
C LEU A 44 -5.54 -4.43 2.78
N CYS A 45 -4.79 -3.96 3.78
CA CYS A 45 -5.36 -3.57 5.08
C CYS A 45 -6.40 -2.45 4.92
N MET A 46 -6.10 -1.42 4.13
CA MET A 46 -7.05 -0.34 3.85
C MET A 46 -8.31 -0.84 3.13
N ALA A 47 -8.15 -1.72 2.13
CA ALA A 47 -9.28 -2.28 1.40
C ALA A 47 -10.24 -3.07 2.32
N LEU A 48 -9.67 -3.89 3.21
CA LEU A 48 -10.43 -4.65 4.21
C LEU A 48 -11.14 -3.76 5.24
N ILE A 49 -10.48 -2.70 5.71
CA ILE A 49 -11.12 -1.73 6.62
C ILE A 49 -12.35 -1.10 5.96
N ILE A 50 -12.22 -0.62 4.72
CA ILE A 50 -13.32 0.03 4.01
C ILE A 50 -14.46 -0.96 3.77
N GLU A 51 -14.17 -2.20 3.35
CA GLU A 51 -15.20 -3.21 3.12
C GLU A 51 -15.96 -3.58 4.41
N SER A 52 -15.25 -3.67 5.54
CA SER A 52 -15.89 -3.93 6.84
C SER A 52 -16.81 -2.78 7.26
N LEU A 53 -16.42 -1.53 7.00
CA LEU A 53 -17.26 -0.36 7.25
C LEU A 53 -18.48 -0.33 6.32
N GLU A 54 -18.29 -0.56 5.02
CA GLU A 54 -19.38 -0.63 4.04
C GLU A 54 -20.41 -1.69 4.42
N ARG A 55 -19.98 -2.89 4.81
CA ARG A 55 -20.91 -3.95 5.27
C ARG A 55 -21.74 -3.49 6.48
N ARG A 56 -21.09 -2.89 7.49
CA ARG A 56 -21.80 -2.38 8.68
C ARG A 56 -22.77 -1.25 8.34
N PHE A 57 -22.43 -0.41 7.36
CA PHE A 57 -23.32 0.63 6.88
C PHE A 57 -24.47 0.07 6.06
N ASP A 58 -24.21 -0.83 5.13
CA ASP A 58 -25.23 -1.52 4.35
C ASP A 58 -26.27 -2.16 5.28
N ASP A 59 -25.82 -2.89 6.31
CA ASP A 59 -26.69 -3.51 7.31
C ASP A 59 -27.48 -2.46 8.10
N ALA A 60 -26.84 -1.38 8.54
CA ALA A 60 -27.49 -0.31 9.31
C ALA A 60 -28.53 0.49 8.50
N PHE A 61 -28.33 0.60 7.18
CA PHE A 61 -29.19 1.36 6.28
C PHE A 61 -30.11 0.47 5.41
N GLY A 62 -30.10 -0.85 5.64
CA GLY A 62 -30.95 -1.80 4.92
C GLY A 62 -30.60 -1.97 3.44
N VAL A 63 -29.36 -1.71 3.05
CA VAL A 63 -28.88 -1.87 1.67
C VAL A 63 -28.57 -3.35 1.42
N VAL A 64 -29.22 -3.93 0.41
CA VAL A 64 -28.99 -5.32 0.02
C VAL A 64 -28.00 -5.39 -1.13
N ILE A 65 -26.81 -5.88 -0.85
CA ILE A 65 -25.75 -6.14 -1.85
C ILE A 65 -25.38 -7.62 -1.79
N SER A 66 -25.14 -8.24 -2.95
CA SER A 66 -24.70 -9.63 -3.00
C SER A 66 -23.23 -9.78 -2.59
N GLU A 67 -22.86 -10.93 -2.03
CA GLU A 67 -21.46 -11.25 -1.69
C GLU A 67 -20.53 -11.19 -2.92
N GLN A 68 -21.04 -11.59 -4.09
CA GLN A 68 -20.27 -11.52 -5.34
C GLN A 68 -19.94 -10.06 -5.72
N GLU A 69 -20.90 -9.15 -5.55
CA GLU A 69 -20.70 -7.73 -5.80
C GLU A 69 -19.74 -7.11 -4.78
N ARG A 70 -19.82 -7.51 -3.49
CA ARG A 70 -18.85 -7.09 -2.46
C ARG A 70 -17.42 -7.51 -2.81
N ASN A 71 -17.23 -8.77 -3.18
CA ASN A 71 -15.92 -9.30 -3.58
C ASN A 71 -15.35 -8.60 -4.80
N ARG A 72 -16.20 -8.25 -5.78
CA ARG A 72 -15.83 -7.46 -6.95
C ARG A 72 -15.33 -6.07 -6.53
N ARG A 73 -16.09 -5.36 -5.69
CA ARG A 73 -15.71 -4.02 -5.19
C ARG A 73 -14.42 -4.04 -4.39
N LEU A 74 -14.25 -5.01 -3.49
CA LEU A 74 -13.03 -5.18 -2.71
C LEU A 74 -11.81 -5.38 -3.61
N SER A 75 -11.93 -6.27 -4.60
CA SER A 75 -10.84 -6.55 -5.56
C SER A 75 -10.47 -5.31 -6.36
N GLN A 76 -11.47 -4.60 -6.90
CA GLN A 76 -11.27 -3.36 -7.65
C GLN A 76 -10.57 -2.29 -6.79
N ARG A 77 -11.01 -2.14 -5.54
CA ARG A 77 -10.44 -1.18 -4.59
C ARG A 77 -8.99 -1.50 -4.26
N ASN A 78 -8.67 -2.76 -3.98
CA ASN A 78 -7.30 -3.16 -3.69
C ASN A 78 -6.38 -2.85 -4.88
N SER A 79 -6.78 -3.21 -6.10
CA SER A 79 -6.01 -2.88 -7.31
C SER A 79 -5.86 -1.37 -7.54
N GLN A 80 -6.87 -0.57 -7.20
CA GLN A 80 -6.78 0.89 -7.30
C GLN A 80 -5.78 1.45 -6.28
N LEU A 81 -5.86 1.02 -5.02
CA LEU A 81 -4.94 1.45 -3.96
C LEU A 81 -3.50 1.05 -4.27
N GLU A 82 -3.25 -0.14 -4.83
CA GLU A 82 -1.92 -0.54 -5.28
C GLU A 82 -1.36 0.41 -6.35
N ARG A 83 -2.18 0.79 -7.35
CA ARG A 83 -1.78 1.75 -8.39
C ARG A 83 -1.50 3.13 -7.82
N ASP A 84 -2.32 3.61 -6.89
CA ASP A 84 -2.15 4.94 -6.29
C ASP A 84 -0.88 5.01 -5.43
N LEU A 85 -0.60 3.95 -4.65
CA LEU A 85 0.63 3.84 -3.87
C LEU A 85 1.89 3.68 -4.72
N ALA A 86 1.78 3.09 -5.91
CA ALA A 86 2.86 3.04 -6.89
C ALA A 86 3.16 4.44 -7.43
N LYS A 87 2.14 5.15 -7.92
CA LYS A 87 2.27 6.53 -8.43
C LYS A 87 2.83 7.51 -7.40
N LEU A 88 2.32 7.46 -6.17
CA LEU A 88 2.84 8.27 -5.07
C LEU A 88 4.31 7.96 -4.81
N GLY A 89 4.69 6.68 -4.84
CA GLY A 89 6.07 6.24 -4.71
C GLY A 89 7.00 6.80 -5.77
N GLU A 90 6.57 6.76 -7.04
CA GLU A 90 7.32 7.32 -8.16
C GLU A 90 7.48 8.84 -8.03
N GLY A 91 6.42 9.55 -7.67
CA GLY A 91 6.46 11.01 -7.45
C GLY A 91 7.48 11.40 -6.38
N PHE A 92 7.46 10.75 -5.21
CA PHE A 92 8.42 11.02 -4.14
C PHE A 92 9.86 10.65 -4.51
N ALA A 93 10.07 9.59 -5.30
CA ALA A 93 11.41 9.23 -5.78
C ALA A 93 11.96 10.28 -6.76
N ILE A 94 11.14 10.75 -7.70
CA ILE A 94 11.50 11.80 -8.65
C ILE A 94 11.86 13.09 -7.93
N ASP A 95 11.10 13.48 -6.91
CA ASP A 95 11.38 14.73 -6.18
C ASP A 95 12.67 14.62 -5.35
N ALA A 96 12.94 13.47 -4.73
CA ALA A 96 14.20 13.23 -4.03
C ALA A 96 15.42 13.23 -4.99
N ASP A 97 15.27 12.70 -6.20
CA ASP A 97 16.32 12.76 -7.23
C ASP A 97 16.57 14.20 -7.70
N LYS A 98 15.50 14.98 -7.94
CA LYS A 98 15.61 16.40 -8.27
C LYS A 98 16.30 17.18 -7.17
N GLU A 99 15.97 16.95 -5.91
CA GLU A 99 16.63 17.63 -4.78
C GLU A 99 18.12 17.32 -4.72
N ARG A 100 18.51 16.05 -4.94
CA ARG A 100 19.93 15.65 -5.03
C ARG A 100 20.65 16.32 -6.18
N GLU A 101 20.04 16.36 -7.36
CA GLU A 101 20.62 16.96 -8.56
C GLU A 101 20.77 18.48 -8.40
N ILE A 102 19.75 19.17 -7.88
CA ILE A 102 19.81 20.59 -7.58
C ILE A 102 20.94 20.88 -6.59
N ALA A 103 21.08 20.09 -5.53
CA ALA A 103 22.16 20.26 -4.56
C ALA A 103 23.55 20.10 -5.20
N HIS A 104 23.73 19.09 -6.06
CA HIS A 104 24.97 18.86 -6.78
C HIS A 104 25.31 20.02 -7.73
N LEU A 105 24.37 20.43 -8.57
CA LEU A 105 24.54 21.53 -9.52
C LEU A 105 24.79 22.86 -8.82
N THR A 106 24.10 23.12 -7.70
CA THR A 106 24.30 24.31 -6.87
C THR A 106 25.72 24.35 -6.30
N SER A 107 26.27 23.21 -5.87
CA SER A 107 27.66 23.12 -5.42
C SER A 107 28.63 23.42 -6.56
N LEU A 108 28.43 22.79 -7.72
CA LEU A 108 29.30 22.96 -8.88
C LEU A 108 29.35 24.42 -9.36
N LEU A 109 28.21 25.09 -9.40
CA LEU A 109 28.13 26.51 -9.76
C LEU A 109 28.91 27.39 -8.78
N LYS A 110 28.75 27.16 -7.47
CA LYS A 110 29.49 27.88 -6.43
C LYS A 110 31.00 27.65 -6.51
N ASP A 111 31.42 26.41 -6.76
CA ASP A 111 32.83 26.04 -6.90
C ASP A 111 33.49 26.74 -8.11
N ASN A 112 32.68 27.08 -9.12
CA ASN A 112 33.10 27.86 -10.29
C ASN A 112 32.87 29.39 -10.13
N GLY A 113 32.55 29.86 -8.92
CA GLY A 113 32.36 31.28 -8.62
C GLY A 113 31.08 31.89 -9.18
N ILE A 114 30.10 31.08 -9.60
CA ILE A 114 28.81 31.52 -10.12
C ILE A 114 27.79 31.49 -8.98
N GLU A 115 27.09 32.60 -8.73
CA GLU A 115 25.98 32.63 -7.78
C GLU A 115 24.70 32.01 -8.39
N PRO A 116 24.24 30.84 -7.92
CA PRO A 116 23.16 30.08 -8.59
C PRO A 116 21.79 30.75 -8.55
N TYR A 117 21.59 31.65 -7.60
CA TYR A 117 20.33 32.36 -7.38
C TYR A 117 20.49 33.88 -7.50
N GLY A 118 21.63 34.36 -8.02
CA GLY A 118 21.81 35.76 -8.34
C GLY A 118 20.81 36.16 -9.42
N LEU A 119 20.03 37.21 -9.19
CA LEU A 119 19.26 37.82 -10.27
C LEU A 119 20.24 38.29 -11.35
N PRO A 120 19.90 38.19 -12.65
CA PRO A 120 20.73 38.80 -13.68
C PRO A 120 20.89 40.26 -13.31
N ASN A 121 22.11 40.68 -12.99
CA ASN A 121 22.42 42.09 -12.85
C ASN A 121 22.16 42.67 -14.23
N GLY A 122 20.97 43.24 -14.42
CA GLY A 122 20.66 44.00 -15.60
C GLY A 122 21.70 45.10 -15.67
N ASP A 123 22.60 44.99 -16.63
CA ASP A 123 23.51 46.05 -17.03
C ASP A 123 22.68 47.31 -17.30
N ARG A 124 22.58 48.15 -16.26
CA ARG A 124 22.27 49.56 -16.38
C ARG A 124 23.51 50.29 -15.92
N GLN A 125 24.47 50.44 -16.84
CA GLN A 125 25.12 51.71 -17.14
C GLN A 125 25.88 51.62 -18.46
#